data_AF-A0A357J0H5-F1
#
_entry.id   AF-A0A357J0H5-F1
#
_cell.length_a   1.000
_cell.length_b   1.000
_cell.length_c   1.000
_cell.angle_alpha   90.00
_cell.angle_beta   90.00
_cell.angle_gamma   90.00
#
_symmetry.space_group_name_H-M   'P 1'
#
loop_
_entity.id
_entity.type
_entity.pdbx_description
1 polymer ?
#
loop_
_entity_poly.entity_id
_entity_poly.type
_entity_poly.pdbx_seq_one_letter_code
_entity_poly.pdbx_strand_id
1 'polypeptide(L)'
;MKIGIPDFHLTGLAPSRARSILDRVTCALQMTGIRLNHRTVTLNVEGESDPRFQDLLDLPVAVALLQALGYPLPGLPGARTAFIGKLALDGQVRLLQMPGRILAMADLLGFHSVLSHFPKTVPGIAHSSCPG
;
A
#
# COMPACT_ATOMS: atom_id res chain seq x y z
N MET A 1 1.22 11.44 -29.08
CA MET A 1 0.89 10.44 -28.04
C MET A 1 0.99 11.13 -26.70
N LYS A 2 -0.11 11.28 -25.95
CA LYS A 2 -0.06 11.90 -24.62
C LYS A 2 0.64 10.90 -23.70
N ILE A 3 1.86 11.22 -23.28
CA ILE A 3 2.57 10.51 -22.21
C ILE A 3 1.74 10.80 -20.96
N GLY A 4 0.76 9.94 -20.67
CA GLY A 4 -0.25 10.20 -19.64
C GLY A 4 0.35 9.95 -18.27
N ILE A 5 0.53 10.97 -17.46
CA ILE A 5 1.00 10.78 -16.07
C ILE A 5 0.00 9.85 -15.36
N PRO A 6 0.44 8.77 -14.67
CA PRO A 6 -0.45 7.95 -13.85
C PRO A 6 -1.23 8.84 -12.89
N ASP A 7 -2.54 8.65 -12.81
CA ASP A 7 -3.43 9.54 -12.06
C ASP A 7 -4.13 8.75 -10.96
N PHE A 8 -3.69 8.92 -9.73
CA PHE A 8 -4.20 8.18 -8.57
C PHE A 8 -4.95 9.11 -7.64
N HIS A 9 -6.13 8.68 -7.22
CA HIS A 9 -7.01 9.44 -6.34
C HIS A 9 -7.34 8.62 -5.09
N LEU A 10 -7.30 9.26 -3.92
CA LEU A 10 -7.78 8.70 -2.65
C LEU A 10 -8.94 9.54 -2.14
N THR A 11 -10.11 8.91 -1.94
CA THR A 11 -11.30 9.55 -1.37
C THR A 11 -11.51 9.14 0.08
N GLY A 12 -12.26 9.93 0.85
CA GLY A 12 -12.54 9.68 2.27
C GLY A 12 -11.46 10.17 3.25
N LEU A 13 -10.44 10.88 2.76
CA LEU A 13 -9.37 11.49 3.57
C LEU A 13 -9.23 12.99 3.26
N ALA A 14 -8.60 13.73 4.17
CA ALA A 14 -8.19 15.11 3.91
C ALA A 14 -7.21 15.18 2.71
N PRO A 15 -7.31 16.18 1.82
CA PRO A 15 -6.52 16.23 0.57
C PRO A 15 -5.01 16.13 0.77
N SER A 16 -4.47 16.80 1.80
CA SER A 16 -3.04 16.74 2.13
C SER A 16 -2.59 15.34 2.55
N ARG A 17 -3.45 14.61 3.27
CA ARG A 17 -3.19 13.24 3.73
C ARG A 17 -3.27 12.25 2.59
N ALA A 18 -4.30 12.36 1.75
CA ALA A 18 -4.45 11.57 0.53
C ALA A 18 -3.19 11.69 -0.36
N ARG A 19 -2.77 12.93 -0.63
CA ARG A 19 -1.57 13.21 -1.42
C ARG A 19 -0.31 12.62 -0.80
N SER A 20 -0.10 12.82 0.50
CA SER A 20 1.08 12.32 1.21
C SER A 20 1.18 10.78 1.18
N ILE A 21 0.06 10.06 1.31
CA ILE A 21 0.03 8.60 1.20
C ILE A 21 0.37 8.16 -0.23
N LEU A 22 -0.27 8.77 -1.24
CA LEU A 22 -0.02 8.44 -2.64
C LEU A 22 1.44 8.70 -3.04
N ASP A 23 2.03 9.81 -2.62
CA ASP A 23 3.44 10.12 -2.89
C ASP A 23 4.37 9.05 -2.28
N ARG A 24 4.11 8.61 -1.03
CA ARG A 24 4.90 7.55 -0.39
C ARG A 24 4.73 6.20 -1.07
N VAL A 25 3.49 5.80 -1.34
CA VAL A 25 3.16 4.51 -1.96
C VAL A 25 3.74 4.43 -3.36
N THR A 26 3.55 5.46 -4.19
CA THR A 26 4.06 5.47 -5.57
C THR A 26 5.59 5.41 -5.59
N CYS A 27 6.25 6.19 -4.74
CA CYS A 27 7.71 6.16 -4.57
C CYS A 27 8.20 4.76 -4.14
N ALA A 28 7.60 4.18 -3.11
CA ALA A 28 7.93 2.85 -2.60
C ALA A 28 7.76 1.77 -3.69
N LEU A 29 6.64 1.77 -4.42
CA LEU A 29 6.39 0.82 -5.50
C LEU A 29 7.42 0.96 -6.63
N GLN A 30 7.71 2.18 -7.08
CA GLN A 30 8.71 2.43 -8.12
C GLN A 30 10.11 1.94 -7.71
N MET A 31 10.50 2.13 -6.45
CA MET A 31 11.79 1.63 -5.92
C MET A 31 11.89 0.11 -5.90
N THR A 32 10.76 -0.61 -5.84
CA THR A 32 10.73 -2.07 -5.98
C THR A 32 10.73 -2.56 -7.44
N GLY A 33 10.84 -1.64 -8.42
CA GLY A 33 10.86 -1.95 -9.85
C GLY A 33 9.47 -2.03 -10.50
N ILE A 34 8.41 -1.72 -9.76
CA ILE A 34 7.03 -1.79 -10.25
C ILE A 34 6.77 -0.64 -11.22
N ARG A 35 6.29 -0.98 -12.42
CA ARG A 35 5.92 0.00 -13.44
C ARG A 35 4.48 0.45 -13.27
N LEU A 36 4.30 1.71 -12.87
CA LEU A 36 2.97 2.30 -12.75
C LEU A 36 2.48 2.68 -14.15
N ASN A 37 1.64 1.82 -14.74
CA ASN A 37 1.10 2.00 -16.08
C ASN A 37 0.22 3.27 -16.16
N HIS A 38 0.02 3.78 -17.38
CA HIS A 38 -0.82 4.95 -17.66
C HIS A 38 -2.31 4.63 -17.48
N ARG A 39 -2.75 4.49 -16.22
CA ARG A 39 -4.14 4.25 -15.83
C ARG A 39 -4.53 5.22 -14.72
N THR A 40 -5.79 5.65 -14.76
CA THR A 40 -6.41 6.37 -13.65
C THR A 40 -6.98 5.35 -12.68
N VAL A 41 -6.66 5.46 -11.39
CA VAL A 41 -7.21 4.59 -10.33
C VAL A 41 -7.72 5.46 -9.20
N THR A 42 -8.97 5.24 -8.80
CA THR A 42 -9.57 5.86 -7.62
C THR A 42 -9.75 4.80 -6.55
N LEU A 43 -9.19 5.04 -5.37
CA LEU A 43 -9.30 4.19 -4.20
C LEU A 43 -10.14 4.91 -3.14
N ASN A 44 -11.17 4.22 -2.64
CA ASN A 44 -12.00 4.75 -1.56
C ASN A 44 -11.48 4.27 -0.20
N VAL A 45 -11.33 5.19 0.74
CA VAL A 45 -11.02 4.88 2.15
C VAL A 45 -12.25 5.16 2.98
N GLU A 46 -12.84 4.12 3.58
CA GLU A 46 -13.98 4.23 4.48
C GLU A 46 -13.55 4.10 5.94
N GLY A 47 -14.16 4.90 6.82
CA GLY A 47 -13.89 4.92 8.25
C GLY A 47 -13.28 6.23 8.74
N GLU A 48 -13.51 6.54 10.02
CA GLU A 48 -13.03 7.78 10.64
C GLU A 48 -11.50 7.86 10.58
N SER A 49 -10.99 8.93 9.97
CA SER A 49 -9.57 9.12 9.75
C SER A 49 -8.86 9.62 11.02
N ASP A 50 -8.74 8.76 12.05
CA ASP A 50 -7.92 9.08 13.22
C ASP A 50 -6.48 9.40 12.76
N PRO A 51 -5.93 10.58 13.10
CA PRO A 51 -4.55 10.94 12.75
C PRO A 51 -3.53 9.94 13.30
N ARG A 52 -3.84 9.27 14.42
CA ARG A 52 -2.96 8.28 15.06
C ARG A 52 -2.79 7.02 14.22
N PHE A 53 -3.73 6.73 13.31
CA PHE A 53 -3.68 5.57 12.43
C PHE A 53 -3.23 5.92 11.00
N GLN A 54 -2.70 7.12 10.77
CA GLN A 54 -2.25 7.58 9.45
C GLN A 54 -1.18 6.69 8.81
N ASP A 55 -0.33 6.10 9.62
CA ASP A 55 0.79 5.27 9.16
C ASP A 55 0.35 3.83 8.80
N LEU A 56 -0.92 3.48 9.03
CA LEU A 56 -1.45 2.14 8.78
C LEU A 56 -1.85 1.92 7.32
N LEU A 57 -2.08 3.01 6.58
CA LEU A 57 -2.76 2.98 5.28
C LEU A 57 -1.81 2.81 4.08
N ASP A 58 -0.51 3.00 4.25
CA ASP A 58 0.42 2.92 3.12
C ASP A 58 0.40 1.51 2.49
N LEU A 59 0.50 0.46 3.30
CA LEU A 59 0.47 -0.92 2.80
C LEU A 59 -0.88 -1.34 2.18
N PRO A 60 -2.05 -1.10 2.82
CA PRO A 60 -3.36 -1.28 2.18
C PRO A 60 -3.51 -0.59 0.84
N VAL A 61 -3.09 0.67 0.74
CA VAL A 61 -3.19 1.45 -0.49
C VAL A 61 -2.27 0.87 -1.56
N ALA A 62 -1.05 0.46 -1.21
CA ALA A 62 -0.14 -0.21 -2.14
C ALA A 62 -0.72 -1.51 -2.69
N VAL A 63 -1.29 -2.35 -1.83
CA VAL A 63 -1.93 -3.62 -2.23
C VAL A 63 -3.12 -3.37 -3.16
N ALA A 64 -4.01 -2.44 -2.79
CA ALA A 64 -5.18 -2.10 -3.59
C ALA A 64 -4.77 -1.55 -4.97
N LEU A 65 -3.74 -0.69 -5.01
CA LEU A 65 -3.23 -0.13 -6.25
C LEU A 65 -2.65 -1.21 -7.16
N LEU A 66 -1.88 -2.16 -6.62
CA LEU A 66 -1.32 -3.26 -7.38
C LEU A 66 -2.39 -4.18 -7.96
N GLN A 67 -3.42 -4.50 -7.18
CA GLN A 67 -4.57 -5.26 -7.68
C GLN A 67 -5.28 -4.52 -8.82
N ALA A 68 -5.54 -3.21 -8.65
CA ALA A 68 -6.18 -2.38 -9.69
C ALA A 68 -5.33 -2.27 -10.97
N LEU A 69 -4.00 -2.29 -10.84
CA LEU A 69 -3.07 -2.29 -11.96
C LEU A 69 -2.88 -3.68 -12.59
N GLY A 70 -3.41 -4.74 -11.98
CA GLY A 70 -3.34 -6.12 -12.47
C GLY A 70 -2.04 -6.84 -12.12
N TYR A 71 -1.28 -6.38 -11.13
CA TYR A 71 -0.10 -7.09 -10.65
C TYR A 71 -0.50 -8.36 -9.89
N PRO A 72 0.12 -9.51 -10.19
CA PRO A 72 -0.14 -10.73 -9.45
C PRO A 72 0.43 -10.61 -8.04
N LEU A 73 -0.42 -10.84 -7.04
CA LEU A 73 -0.05 -10.87 -5.64
C LEU A 73 -0.31 -12.27 -5.09
N PRO A 74 0.62 -13.22 -5.32
CA PRO A 74 0.46 -14.59 -4.85
C PRO A 74 0.38 -14.63 -3.33
N GLY A 75 -0.57 -15.40 -2.81
CA GLY A 75 -0.77 -15.53 -1.38
C GLY A 75 -1.51 -14.36 -0.73
N LEU A 76 -2.23 -13.51 -1.49
CA LEU A 76 -3.27 -12.65 -0.92
C LEU A 76 -4.27 -13.54 -0.17
N PRO A 77 -4.26 -13.51 1.17
CA PRO A 77 -5.18 -14.34 1.94
C PRO A 77 -6.62 -13.80 1.77
N GLY A 78 -7.59 -14.70 1.84
CA GLY A 78 -9.01 -14.42 1.54
C GLY A 78 -9.66 -13.38 2.48
N ALA A 79 -10.99 -13.26 2.42
CA ALA A 79 -11.84 -12.21 3.00
C ALA A 79 -11.66 -11.86 4.51
N ARG A 80 -10.76 -12.52 5.25
CA ARG A 80 -10.47 -12.31 6.68
C ARG A 80 -9.03 -11.90 6.98
N THR A 81 -8.43 -11.12 6.08
CA THR A 81 -7.07 -10.62 6.29
C THR A 81 -7.03 -9.10 6.20
N ALA A 82 -6.40 -8.51 7.20
CA ALA A 82 -6.06 -7.10 7.19
C ALA A 82 -4.61 -6.91 6.72
N PHE A 83 -4.41 -5.97 5.80
CA PHE A 83 -3.09 -5.40 5.53
C PHE A 83 -2.89 -4.22 6.45
N ILE A 84 -1.75 -4.13 7.11
CA ILE A 84 -1.46 -2.99 8.00
C ILE A 84 0.03 -2.74 7.95
N GLY A 85 0.44 -1.52 7.58
CA GLY A 85 1.86 -1.22 7.48
C GLY A 85 2.14 0.17 6.93
N LYS A 86 3.28 0.71 7.35
CA LYS A 86 3.86 1.95 6.83
C LYS A 86 4.87 1.64 5.74
N LEU A 87 4.89 2.38 4.65
CA LEU A 87 5.94 2.24 3.63
C LEU A 87 7.00 3.31 3.83
N ALA A 88 8.25 2.87 3.83
CA ALA A 88 9.40 3.73 3.65
C ALA A 88 9.55 4.12 2.18
N LEU A 89 10.19 5.26 1.93
CA LEU A 89 10.48 5.70 0.56
C LEU A 89 11.45 4.77 -0.19
N ASP A 90 12.15 3.88 0.50
CA ASP A 90 13.01 2.83 -0.07
C ASP A 90 12.27 1.52 -0.40
N GLY A 91 10.93 1.50 -0.29
CA GLY A 91 10.10 0.33 -0.57
C GLY A 91 9.99 -0.67 0.59
N GLN A 92 10.63 -0.43 1.75
CA GLN A 92 10.50 -1.31 2.92
C GLN A 92 9.21 -1.02 3.72
N VAL A 93 8.62 -2.06 4.31
CA VAL A 93 7.59 -1.85 5.34
C VAL A 93 8.26 -1.51 6.66
N ARG A 94 7.89 -0.39 7.27
CA ARG A 94 8.34 0.02 8.60
C ARG A 94 7.42 -0.55 9.67
N LEU A 95 8.02 -0.87 10.82
CA LEU A 95 7.28 -1.26 12.01
C LEU A 95 6.30 -0.16 12.42
N LEU A 96 5.09 -0.59 12.75
CA LEU A 96 4.03 0.28 13.22
C LEU A 96 4.30 0.69 14.67
N GLN A 97 3.92 1.92 15.01
CA GLN A 97 3.87 2.33 16.41
C GLN A 97 2.70 1.57 17.07
N MET A 98 2.99 0.73 18.07
CA MET A 98 2.03 -0.10 18.83
C MET A 98 1.43 -1.32 18.09
N PRO A 99 2.25 -2.29 17.64
CA PRO A 99 1.74 -3.50 16.95
C PRO A 99 0.79 -4.33 17.83
N GLY A 100 0.98 -4.36 19.15
CA GLY A 100 0.13 -5.11 20.07
C GLY A 100 -1.34 -4.67 20.09
N ARG A 101 -1.62 -3.36 20.02
CA ARG A 101 -2.99 -2.84 19.98
C ARG A 101 -3.70 -3.19 18.67
N ILE A 102 -2.94 -3.19 17.59
CA ILE A 102 -3.41 -3.49 16.25
C ILE A 102 -3.77 -4.98 16.14
N LEU A 103 -2.89 -5.86 16.65
CA LEU A 103 -3.16 -7.30 16.68
C LEU A 103 -4.37 -7.63 17.57
N ALA A 104 -4.49 -7.00 18.74
CA ALA A 104 -5.65 -7.17 19.62
C ALA A 104 -6.97 -6.73 18.96
N MET A 105 -6.94 -5.62 18.20
CA MET A 105 -8.11 -5.16 17.45
C MET A 105 -8.45 -6.09 16.28
N ALA A 106 -7.43 -6.60 15.57
CA ALA A 106 -7.62 -7.55 14.48
C ALA A 106 -8.31 -8.83 14.98
N ASP A 107 -7.87 -9.37 16.12
CA ASP A 107 -8.49 -10.52 16.76
C ASP A 107 -9.94 -10.24 17.18
N LEU A 108 -10.20 -9.09 17.83
CA LEU A 108 -11.55 -8.66 18.23
C LEU A 108 -12.52 -8.56 17.04
N LEU A 109 -12.03 -8.11 15.88
CA LEU A 109 -12.81 -7.98 14.65
C LEU A 109 -12.87 -9.30 13.83
N GLY A 110 -12.26 -10.38 14.31
CA GLY A 110 -12.30 -11.70 13.67
C GLY A 110 -11.39 -11.84 12.44
N PHE A 111 -10.33 -11.03 12.33
CA PHE A 111 -9.28 -11.23 11.33
C PHE A 111 -8.37 -12.39 11.74
N HIS A 112 -8.16 -13.33 10.83
CA HIS A 112 -7.36 -14.54 11.11
C HIS A 112 -5.87 -14.32 10.82
N SER A 113 -5.53 -13.28 10.06
CA SER A 113 -4.16 -12.91 9.75
C SER A 113 -4.03 -11.40 9.53
N VAL A 114 -2.92 -10.85 10.01
CA VAL A 114 -2.49 -9.47 9.73
C VAL A 114 -1.18 -9.54 8.95
N LEU A 115 -1.15 -8.89 7.79
CA LEU A 115 0.05 -8.81 6.96
C LEU A 115 0.67 -7.42 7.07
N SER A 116 1.91 -7.38 7.55
CA SER A 116 2.75 -6.18 7.66
C SER A 116 4.05 -6.29 6.85
N HIS A 117 4.08 -7.14 5.84
CA HIS A 117 5.22 -7.32 4.94
C HIS A 117 4.79 -6.99 3.50
N PHE A 118 5.64 -6.25 2.80
CA PHE A 118 5.51 -6.00 1.37
C PHE A 118 6.62 -6.77 0.65
N PRO A 119 6.31 -7.54 -0.41
CA PRO A 119 7.31 -8.33 -1.11
C PRO A 119 8.36 -7.39 -1.71
N LYS A 120 9.64 -7.64 -1.40
CA LYS A 120 10.77 -6.91 -2.02
C LYS A 120 10.85 -7.14 -3.53
N THR A 121 10.28 -8.26 -3.98
CA THR A 121 10.29 -8.75 -5.35
C THR A 121 8.88 -9.25 -5.67
N VAL A 122 8.19 -8.57 -6.59
CA VAL A 122 6.93 -9.08 -7.15
C VAL A 122 7.30 -10.05 -8.29
N PRO A 123 6.88 -11.33 -8.23
CA PRO A 123 7.20 -12.30 -9.28
C PRO A 123 6.77 -11.80 -10.66
N GLY A 124 7.68 -11.81 -11.63
CA GLY A 124 7.43 -11.35 -13.01
C GLY A 124 7.91 -9.93 -13.33
N ILE A 125 8.55 -9.22 -12.40
CA ILE A 125 9.17 -7.91 -12.63
C ILE A 125 10.70 -8.07 -12.67
N ALA A 126 11.34 -7.64 -13.77
CA ALA A 126 12.79 -7.64 -13.88
C ALA A 126 13.38 -6.53 -12.98
N HIS A 127 14.19 -6.92 -11.99
CA HIS A 127 14.95 -5.98 -11.18
C HIS A 127 16.17 -5.53 -11.98
N SER A 128 16.18 -4.29 -12.47
CA SER A 128 17.43 -3.64 -12.86
C SER A 128 18.17 -3.31 -11.58
N SER A 129 19.26 -4.01 -11.31
CA SER A 129 20.20 -3.70 -10.24
C SER A 129 20.64 -2.23 -10.40
N CYS A 130 20.20 -1.33 -9.52
CA CYS A 130 20.83 -0.02 -9.41
C CYS A 130 22.25 -0.23 -8.88
N PRO A 131 23.31 0.30 -9.52
CA PRO A 131 24.63 0.35 -8.91
C PRO A 131 24.56 1.28 -7.68
N GLY A 132 25.24 0.86 -6.61
CA GLY A 132 25.22 1.52 -5.30
C GLY A 132 25.95 2.84 -5.22
#